data_AF-A0A9X0L9E0-F1
#
_entry.id   AF-A0A9X0L9E0-F1
#
_cell.length_a   1.000
_cell.length_b   1.000
_cell.length_c   1.000
_cell.angle_alpha   90.00
_cell.angle_beta   90.00
_cell.angle_gamma   90.00
#
_symmetry.space_group_name_H-M   'P 1'
#
loop_
_entity.id
_entity.type
_entity.pdbx_description
1 polymer ?
#
loop_
_entity_poly.entity_id
_entity_poly.type
_entity_poly.pdbx_seq_one_letter_code
_entity_poly.pdbx_strand_id
1 'polypeptide(L)'
;MHQQTPAELTLTAKRNAHKSWAATPDRTKRTAPARRAFENRFLRQADGDPVRAECLRKAYFADLALKSARARRRRGAMDKRETTRPGGAR
;
A
#
# COMPACT_ATOMS: atom_id res chain seq x y z
N MET A 1 -28.21 -18.90 -12.11
CA MET A 1 -27.66 -17.67 -11.47
C MET A 1 -26.77 -16.98 -12.49
N HIS A 2 -27.08 -15.75 -12.89
CA HIS A 2 -26.24 -15.03 -13.86
C HIS A 2 -24.95 -14.56 -13.16
N GLN A 3 -23.82 -14.96 -13.71
CA GLN A 3 -22.51 -14.59 -13.19
C GLN A 3 -22.15 -13.20 -13.68
N GLN A 4 -21.76 -12.32 -12.76
CA GLN A 4 -21.45 -10.92 -13.08
C GLN A 4 -20.21 -10.82 -13.97
N THR A 5 -20.23 -9.90 -14.92
CA THR A 5 -19.07 -9.56 -15.75
C THR A 5 -18.01 -8.80 -14.93
N PRO A 6 -16.73 -8.76 -15.36
CA PRO A 6 -15.69 -7.98 -14.67
C PRO A 6 -16.02 -6.48 -14.52
N ALA A 7 -16.72 -5.91 -15.50
CA ALA A 7 -17.15 -4.50 -15.47
C ALA A 7 -18.19 -4.26 -14.35
N GLU A 8 -19.17 -5.16 -14.22
CA GLU A 8 -20.21 -5.08 -13.18
C GLU A 8 -19.64 -5.30 -11.78
N LEU A 9 -18.66 -6.20 -11.63
CA LEU A 9 -17.93 -6.42 -10.38
C LEU A 9 -17.19 -5.14 -9.95
N THR A 10 -16.52 -4.47 -10.89
CA THR A 10 -15.81 -3.21 -10.64
C THR A 10 -16.78 -2.11 -10.19
N LEU A 11 -17.91 -1.97 -10.88
CA LEU A 11 -18.92 -0.97 -10.53
C LEU A 11 -19.54 -1.26 -9.16
N THR A 12 -19.83 -2.52 -8.87
CA THR A 12 -20.35 -2.97 -7.58
C THR A 12 -19.37 -2.67 -6.45
N ALA A 13 -18.08 -2.95 -6.64
CA ALA A 13 -17.04 -2.65 -5.65
C ALA A 13 -16.95 -1.15 -5.34
N LYS A 14 -16.94 -0.30 -6.38
CA LYS A 14 -16.95 1.17 -6.22
C LYS A 14 -18.18 1.65 -5.46
N ARG A 15 -19.37 1.21 -5.88
CA ARG A 15 -20.64 1.55 -5.22
C ARG A 15 -20.60 1.19 -3.74
N ASN A 16 -20.16 -0.02 -3.42
CA ASN A 16 -20.10 -0.50 -2.04
C ASN A 16 -19.07 0.27 -1.21
N ALA A 17 -17.93 0.65 -1.80
CA ALA A 17 -16.93 1.48 -1.13
C ALA A 17 -17.51 2.86 -0.76
N HIS A 18 -18.20 3.54 -1.68
CA HIS A 18 -18.84 4.83 -1.40
C HIS A 18 -19.90 4.72 -0.29
N LYS A 19 -20.79 3.71 -0.37
CA LYS A 19 -21.78 3.45 0.69
C LYS A 19 -21.12 3.21 2.04
N SER A 20 -20.06 2.39 2.05
CA SER A 20 -19.33 2.06 3.27
C SER A 20 -18.67 3.29 3.90
N TRP A 21 -18.12 4.21 3.10
CA TRP A 21 -17.50 5.43 3.62
C TRP A 21 -18.54 6.45 4.08
N ALA A 22 -19.68 6.56 3.38
CA ALA A 22 -20.80 7.39 3.81
C ALA A 22 -21.36 6.93 5.17
N ALA A 23 -21.42 5.61 5.40
CA ALA A 23 -21.85 5.02 6.67
C ALA A 23 -20.79 5.08 7.79
N THR A 24 -19.60 5.65 7.53
CA THR A 24 -18.53 5.75 8.53
C THR A 24 -18.44 7.18 9.06
N PRO A 25 -19.10 7.49 10.20
CA PRO A 25 -19.04 8.83 10.79
C PRO A 25 -17.62 9.16 11.33
N ASP A 26 -16.93 8.18 11.90
CA ASP A 26 -15.57 8.33 12.43
C ASP A 26 -14.58 7.48 11.63
N ARG A 27 -13.82 8.15 10.76
CA ARG A 27 -12.80 7.53 9.91
C ARG A 27 -11.61 7.00 10.71
N THR A 28 -11.29 7.66 11.82
CA THR A 28 -10.19 7.26 12.71
C THR A 28 -10.53 5.95 13.40
N LYS A 29 -11.75 5.81 13.94
CA LYS A 29 -12.21 4.57 14.57
C LYS A 29 -12.25 3.40 13.59
N ARG A 30 -12.70 3.61 12.35
CA ARG A 30 -12.72 2.55 11.32
C ARG A 30 -11.34 1.94 11.07
N THR A 31 -10.29 2.76 11.09
CA THR A 31 -8.91 2.31 10.79
C THR A 31 -8.09 1.95 12.04
N ALA A 32 -8.60 2.25 13.25
CA ALA A 32 -7.89 2.01 14.50
C ALA A 32 -7.52 0.53 14.74
N PRO A 33 -8.40 -0.47 14.47
CA PRO A 33 -8.05 -1.88 14.62
C PRO A 33 -6.88 -2.29 13.73
N ALA A 34 -6.86 -1.81 12.47
CA ALA A 34 -5.80 -2.10 11.52
C ALA A 34 -4.47 -1.46 11.94
N ARG A 35 -4.48 -0.20 12.39
CA ARG A 35 -3.30 0.47 12.95
C ARG A 35 -2.75 -0.27 14.18
N ARG A 36 -3.63 -0.68 15.10
CA ARG A 36 -3.21 -1.46 16.28
C ARG A 36 -2.60 -2.81 15.89
N ALA A 37 -3.21 -3.53 14.95
CA ALA A 37 -2.68 -4.81 14.47
C ALA A 37 -1.30 -4.64 13.80
N PHE A 38 -1.11 -3.54 13.07
CA PHE A 38 0.18 -3.19 12.46
C PHE A 38 1.26 -2.94 13.52
N GLU A 39 0.98 -2.17 14.57
CA GLU A 39 1.94 -1.93 15.66
C GLU A 39 2.23 -3.21 16.46
N ASN A 40 1.18 -3.98 16.78
CA ASN A 40 1.28 -5.21 17.56
C ASN A 40 2.18 -6.28 16.93
N ARG A 41 2.37 -6.28 15.60
CA ARG A 41 3.27 -7.25 14.96
C ARG A 41 4.73 -7.04 15.38
N PHE A 42 5.14 -5.79 15.61
CA PHE A 42 6.50 -5.47 16.00
C PHE A 42 6.74 -5.78 17.47
N LEU A 43 5.73 -5.54 18.32
CA LEU A 43 5.74 -5.98 19.71
C LEU A 43 5.87 -7.51 19.81
N ARG A 44 5.13 -8.27 19.00
CA ARG A 44 5.27 -9.74 18.95
C ARG A 44 6.65 -10.17 18.47
N GLN A 45 7.21 -9.51 17.46
CA GLN A 45 8.54 -9.82 16.94
C GLN A 45 9.67 -9.44 17.93
N ALA A 46 9.40 -8.47 18.81
CA ALA A 46 10.30 -8.04 19.86
C ALA A 46 10.12 -8.81 21.18
N ASP A 47 9.33 -9.89 21.19
CA ASP A 47 9.02 -10.68 22.39
C ASP A 47 8.40 -9.85 23.53
N GLY A 48 7.67 -8.79 23.17
CA GLY A 48 7.03 -7.86 24.11
C GLY A 48 7.88 -6.66 24.53
N ASP A 49 9.14 -6.54 24.07
CA ASP A 49 9.99 -5.38 24.37
C ASP A 49 9.60 -4.16 23.52
N PRO A 50 9.13 -3.06 24.14
CA PRO A 50 8.68 -1.87 23.41
C PRO A 50 9.83 -1.12 22.71
N VAL A 51 11.04 -1.12 23.27
CA VAL A 51 12.20 -0.42 22.69
C VAL A 51 12.68 -1.17 21.45
N ARG A 52 12.82 -2.49 21.54
CA ARG A 52 13.13 -3.34 20.38
C ARG A 52 12.05 -3.24 19.31
N ALA A 53 10.77 -3.21 19.69
CA ALA A 53 9.67 -3.05 18.74
C ALA A 53 9.75 -1.72 17.97
N GLU A 54 10.09 -0.62 18.64
CA GLU A 54 10.28 0.66 17.97
C GLU A 54 11.45 0.62 16.97
N CYS A 55 12.57 0.00 17.35
CA CYS A 55 13.72 -0.21 16.45
C CYS A 55 13.32 -1.04 15.21
N LEU A 56 12.58 -2.14 15.40
CA LEU A 56 12.08 -2.98 14.30
C LEU A 56 11.12 -2.22 13.38
N ARG A 57 10.23 -1.39 13.95
CA ARG A 57 9.33 -0.54 13.19
C ARG A 57 10.09 0.46 12.32
N LYS A 58 11.11 1.12 12.89
CA LYS A 58 11.98 2.05 12.15
C LYS A 58 12.72 1.34 11.02
N ALA A 59 13.30 0.17 11.29
CA ALA A 59 13.97 -0.65 10.29
C ALA A 59 13.05 -1.04 9.13
N TYR A 60 11.82 -1.46 9.42
CA TYR A 60 10.82 -1.79 8.40
C TYR A 60 10.53 -0.63 7.43
N PHE A 61 10.38 0.60 7.94
CA PHE A 61 10.13 1.76 7.09
C PHE A 61 11.39 2.18 6.31
N ALA A 62 12.58 2.03 6.90
CA ALA A 62 13.83 2.26 6.19
C ALA A 62 14.00 1.30 4.99
N ASP A 63 13.69 0.02 5.18
CA ASP A 63 13.69 -0.98 4.10
C ASP A 63 12.68 -0.64 3.00
N LEU A 64 11.48 -0.19 3.37
CA LEU A 64 10.46 0.22 2.41
C LEU A 64 10.92 1.43 1.59
N ALA A 65 11.53 2.43 2.24
CA ALA A 65 12.09 3.60 1.58
C ALA A 65 13.24 3.21 0.62
N LEU A 66 14.12 2.31 1.05
CA LEU A 66 15.22 1.79 0.23
C LEU A 66 14.70 1.07 -1.02
N LYS A 67 13.70 0.20 -0.87
CA LYS A 67 13.02 -0.49 -1.99
C LYS A 67 12.39 0.51 -2.95
N SER A 68 11.73 1.55 -2.43
CA SER A 68 11.14 2.63 -3.24
C SER A 68 12.21 3.40 -4.03
N ALA A 69 13.31 3.79 -3.38
CA ALA A 69 14.42 4.49 -4.04
C ALA A 69 15.03 3.65 -5.17
N ARG A 70 15.24 2.35 -4.94
CA ARG A 70 15.70 1.40 -5.97
C ARG A 70 14.72 1.32 -7.15
N ALA A 71 13.42 1.25 -6.87
CA ALA A 71 12.39 1.20 -7.92
C ALA A 71 12.33 2.48 -8.77
N ARG A 72 12.44 3.66 -8.14
CA ARG A 72 12.49 4.94 -8.86
C ARG A 72 13.74 5.04 -9.74
N ARG A 73 14.91 4.63 -9.24
CA ARG A 73 16.14 4.57 -10.04
C ARG A 73 15.99 3.69 -11.28
N ARG A 74 15.37 2.51 -11.13
CA ARG A 74 15.11 1.60 -12.26
C ARG A 74 14.16 2.23 -13.29
N ARG A 75 13.09 2.90 -12.85
CA ARG A 75 12.16 3.59 -13.75
C ARG A 75 12.84 4.72 -14.52
N GLY A 76 13.60 5.59 -13.85
CA GLY A 76 14.35 6.66 -14.53
C GLY A 76 15.45 6.13 -15.45
N ALA A 77 16.05 4.98 -15.14
CA ALA A 77 16.99 4.31 -16.05
C ALA A 77 16.28 3.69 -17.27
N MET A 78 15.05 3.20 -17.11
CA MET A 78 14.23 2.67 -18.20
C MET A 78 13.73 3.79 -19.11
N ASP A 79 13.25 4.88 -18.53
CA ASP A 79 12.86 6.12 -19.22
C ASP A 79 14.01 6.65 -20.08
N LYS A 80 15.23 6.76 -19.52
CA LYS A 80 16.42 7.15 -20.30
C LYS A 80 16.75 6.18 -21.43
N ARG A 81 16.56 4.86 -21.24
CA ARG A 81 16.79 3.86 -22.30
C ARG A 81 15.73 3.95 -23.41
N GLU A 82 14.51 4.30 -23.06
CA GLU A 82 13.40 4.52 -23.99
C GLU A 82 13.60 5.81 -24.79
N THR A 83 14.03 6.90 -24.15
CA THR A 83 14.35 8.17 -24.83
C THR A 83 15.57 8.10 -25.74
N THR A 84 16.54 7.21 -25.47
CA THR A 84 17.75 7.03 -26.29
C THR A 84 17.53 6.10 -27.50
N ARG A 85 16.32 5.55 -27.70
CA ARG A 85 16.02 4.77 -28.91
C ARG A 85 15.74 5.73 -30.08
N PRO A 86 16.54 5.74 -31.16
CA PRO A 86 16.18 6.53 -32.34
C PRO A 86 14.98 5.83 -33.00
N GLY A 87 13.83 6.50 -33.04
CA GLY A 87 12.64 6.02 -33.76
C GLY A 87 11.37 5.75 -32.95
N GLY A 88 11.12 6.49 -31.86
CA GLY A 88 9.86 6.41 -31.11
C GLY A 88 8.84 7.48 -31.54
N ALA A 89 8.33 7.42 -32.77
CA ALA A 89 7.14 8.17 -33.14
C ALA A 89 5.90 7.47 -32.58
N ARG A 90 5.17 8.13 -31.69
CA ARG A 90 3.72 8.03 -31.50
C ARG A 90 3.19 9.37 -31.03
#